data_AF-A0A9D2EIH2-F1
#
_entry.id   AF-A0A9D2EIH2-F1
#
_cell.length_a   1.000
_cell.length_b   1.000
_cell.length_c   1.000
_cell.angle_alpha   90.00
_cell.angle_beta   90.00
_cell.angle_gamma   90.00
#
_symmetry.space_group_name_H-M   'P 1'
#
loop_
_entity.id
_entity.type
_entity.pdbx_description
1 polymer ?
#
loop_
_entity_poly.entity_id
_entity_poly.type
_entity_poly.pdbx_seq_one_letter_code
_entity_poly.pdbx_strand_id
1 'polypeptide(L)'
;MKATLFTRWRSFARISAAAAVFTAVFATQPALVQAADYPHSTKGWLQACQKVGRKLTKHNFTYGIRSRDTLKEGIEHGRKANCAAYVSWCLQEFGVVGEGDTLYTKGGKLVTRFDTWQRRVKIIKVKKKAGKVTNLKPGDIVGWKDIVHMNIYAGENSYGEKLWLDGGSAATAPGRPRRYYRANQILPYNYLDNHKISFIIRIKGL
;
A
#
# COMPACT_ATOMS: atom_id res chain seq x y z
N MET A 1 -36.80 42.65 82.02
CA MET A 1 -38.05 42.98 81.29
C MET A 1 -37.81 42.76 79.79
N LYS A 2 -38.70 42.03 79.11
CA LYS A 2 -39.17 42.11 77.69
C LYS A 2 -38.17 42.63 76.62
N ALA A 3 -37.99 42.09 75.42
CA ALA A 3 -38.76 41.16 74.60
C ALA A 3 -37.91 40.68 73.39
N THR A 4 -38.35 39.55 72.84
CA THR A 4 -38.19 39.02 71.47
C THR A 4 -38.26 40.05 70.33
N LEU A 5 -37.53 39.86 69.21
CA LEU A 5 -38.05 39.23 67.97
C LEU A 5 -37.00 39.16 66.83
N PHE A 6 -37.17 38.12 66.01
CA PHE A 6 -36.46 37.77 64.78
C PHE A 6 -36.56 38.82 63.65
N THR A 7 -35.56 38.86 62.75
CA THR A 7 -35.80 38.63 61.31
C THR A 7 -34.50 38.41 60.50
N ARG A 8 -34.61 37.45 59.56
CA ARG A 8 -33.66 37.04 58.51
C ARG A 8 -33.32 38.18 57.55
N TRP A 9 -32.10 38.20 56.99
CA TRP A 9 -31.88 37.85 55.57
C TRP A 9 -30.39 37.59 55.25
N ARG A 10 -30.21 36.70 54.29
CA ARG A 10 -29.00 35.97 53.91
C ARG A 10 -27.99 36.75 53.05
N SER A 11 -26.72 36.56 53.41
CA SER A 11 -25.58 36.12 52.58
C SER A 11 -25.37 36.74 51.19
N PHE A 12 -24.18 37.31 50.96
CA PHE A 12 -23.31 36.97 49.82
C PHE A 12 -21.84 37.32 50.17
N ALA A 13 -21.04 36.29 50.46
CA ALA A 13 -19.60 36.40 50.59
C ALA A 13 -18.98 36.53 49.18
N ARG A 14 -18.22 37.60 48.97
CA ARG A 14 -17.44 37.84 47.76
C ARG A 14 -16.25 36.88 47.76
N ILE A 15 -16.25 35.88 46.87
CA ILE A 15 -15.09 35.04 46.60
C ILE A 15 -14.41 35.59 45.35
N SER A 16 -13.20 36.08 45.53
CA SER A 16 -12.31 36.58 44.47
C SER A 16 -11.86 35.43 43.57
N ALA A 17 -12.23 35.48 42.29
CA ALA A 17 -11.78 34.51 41.30
C ALA A 17 -10.34 34.83 40.85
N ALA A 18 -9.38 34.02 41.30
CA ALA A 18 -8.05 33.96 40.68
C ALA A 18 -8.15 33.14 39.39
N ALA A 19 -8.01 33.80 38.24
CA ALA A 19 -8.00 33.15 36.94
C ALA A 19 -6.66 32.41 36.73
N ALA A 20 -6.65 31.10 36.97
CA ALA A 20 -5.56 30.23 36.54
C ALA A 20 -5.72 29.96 35.04
N VAL A 21 -4.89 30.62 34.23
CA VAL A 21 -4.79 30.35 32.78
C VAL A 21 -3.98 29.07 32.60
N PHE A 22 -4.66 27.93 32.55
CA PHE A 22 -4.08 26.71 32.01
C PHE A 22 -4.08 26.82 30.49
N THR A 23 -2.95 27.18 29.90
CA THR A 23 -2.71 26.95 28.48
C THR A 23 -2.59 25.45 28.26
N ALA A 24 -3.71 24.81 27.93
CA ALA A 24 -3.70 23.45 27.39
C ALA A 24 -2.97 23.51 26.04
N VAL A 25 -1.69 23.17 26.04
CA VAL A 25 -0.99 22.80 24.80
C VAL A 25 -1.63 21.49 24.38
N PHE A 26 -2.65 21.57 23.53
CA PHE A 26 -3.08 20.43 22.75
C PHE A 26 -1.89 20.06 21.87
N ALA A 27 -1.12 19.07 22.32
CA ALA A 27 -0.24 18.33 21.44
C ALA A 27 -1.14 17.73 20.37
N THR A 28 -1.29 18.43 19.24
CA THR A 28 -1.91 17.86 18.06
C THR A 28 -1.03 16.69 17.66
N GLN A 29 -1.45 15.48 18.02
CA GLN A 29 -0.97 14.29 17.35
C GLN A 29 -1.02 14.59 15.85
N PRO A 30 0.05 14.35 15.07
CA PRO A 30 -0.06 14.47 13.63
C PRO A 30 -1.21 13.56 13.20
N ALA A 31 -2.22 14.16 12.56
CA ALA A 31 -3.42 13.48 12.13
C ALA A 31 -3.04 12.35 11.16
N LEU A 32 -2.83 11.15 11.68
CA LEU A 32 -2.75 9.92 10.90
C LEU A 32 -4.17 9.40 10.67
N VAL A 33 -5.03 10.20 10.03
CA VAL A 33 -6.32 9.70 9.55
C VAL A 33 -6.71 10.43 8.26
N GLN A 34 -6.00 10.15 7.16
CA GLN A 34 -6.77 9.87 5.95
C GLN A 34 -7.43 8.52 6.22
N ALA A 35 -8.76 8.48 6.30
CA ALA A 35 -9.47 7.21 6.23
C ALA A 35 -8.93 6.49 4.99
N ALA A 36 -8.26 5.34 5.17
CA ALA A 36 -7.72 4.63 4.03
C ALA A 36 -8.91 4.32 3.11
N ASP A 37 -8.80 4.66 1.81
CA ASP A 37 -9.76 4.31 0.76
C ASP A 37 -10.08 2.79 0.71
N TYR A 38 -9.32 1.99 1.46
CA TYR A 38 -9.36 0.54 1.51
C TYR A 38 -9.37 0.03 2.95
N PRO A 39 -10.09 -1.07 3.24
CA PRO A 39 -9.95 -1.76 4.52
C PRO A 39 -8.52 -2.27 4.69
N HIS A 40 -7.95 -2.17 5.89
CA HIS A 40 -6.63 -2.74 6.21
C HIS A 40 -6.72 -4.28 6.26
N SER A 41 -6.74 -4.88 5.09
CA SER A 41 -6.94 -6.32 4.86
C SER A 41 -6.31 -6.70 3.54
N THR A 42 -6.06 -8.00 3.36
CA THR A 42 -5.62 -8.54 2.06
C THR A 42 -6.55 -8.12 0.91
N LYS A 43 -7.88 -8.09 1.13
CA LYS A 43 -8.85 -7.64 0.11
C LYS A 43 -8.64 -6.17 -0.27
N GLY A 44 -8.48 -5.29 0.72
CA GLY A 44 -8.23 -3.87 0.48
C GLY A 44 -6.91 -3.61 -0.25
N TRP A 45 -5.86 -4.35 0.11
CA TRP A 45 -4.58 -4.32 -0.60
C TRP A 45 -4.73 -4.68 -2.09
N LEU A 46 -5.40 -5.80 -2.40
CA LEU A 46 -5.62 -6.19 -3.79
C LEU A 46 -6.51 -5.17 -4.54
N GLN A 47 -7.51 -4.57 -3.87
CA GLN A 47 -8.34 -3.51 -4.46
C GLN A 47 -7.54 -2.25 -4.83
N ALA A 48 -6.61 -1.84 -3.97
CA ALA A 48 -5.69 -0.74 -4.25
C ALA A 48 -4.84 -1.04 -5.50
N CYS A 49 -4.29 -2.24 -5.58
CA CYS A 49 -3.51 -2.69 -6.73
C CYS A 49 -4.32 -2.71 -8.03
N GLN A 50 -5.58 -3.14 -7.96
CA GLN A 50 -6.48 -3.11 -9.09
C GLN A 50 -6.85 -1.68 -9.50
N LYS A 51 -6.97 -0.72 -8.56
CA LYS A 51 -7.18 0.71 -8.90
C LYS A 51 -6.01 1.26 -9.68
N VAL A 52 -4.77 1.00 -9.23
CA VAL A 52 -3.55 1.36 -9.99
C VAL A 52 -3.62 0.76 -11.39
N GLY A 53 -3.91 -0.54 -11.51
CA GLY A 53 -4.04 -1.22 -12.80
C GLY A 53 -5.10 -0.59 -13.73
N ARG A 54 -6.27 -0.23 -13.18
CA ARG A 54 -7.34 0.46 -13.93
C ARG A 54 -6.86 1.83 -14.43
N LYS A 55 -6.10 2.57 -13.62
CA LYS A 55 -5.52 3.85 -14.03
C LYS A 55 -4.51 3.68 -15.16
N LEU A 56 -3.70 2.63 -15.16
CA LEU A 56 -2.78 2.35 -16.27
C LEU A 56 -3.53 2.18 -17.60
N THR A 57 -4.59 1.37 -17.60
CA THR A 57 -5.45 1.16 -18.78
C THR A 57 -6.16 2.46 -19.17
N LYS A 58 -6.84 3.12 -18.23
CA LYS A 58 -7.60 4.36 -18.47
C LYS A 58 -6.76 5.46 -19.08
N HIS A 59 -5.50 5.60 -18.65
CA HIS A 59 -4.60 6.65 -19.10
C HIS A 59 -3.64 6.18 -20.20
N ASN A 60 -3.92 5.04 -20.85
CA ASN A 60 -3.14 4.55 -21.99
C ASN A 60 -1.64 4.37 -21.71
N PHE A 61 -1.30 3.87 -20.53
CA PHE A 61 0.09 3.59 -20.20
C PHE A 61 0.70 2.57 -21.16
N THR A 62 1.99 2.74 -21.41
CA THR A 62 2.81 1.80 -22.19
C THR A 62 3.90 1.19 -21.32
N TYR A 63 4.26 -0.04 -21.61
CA TYR A 63 5.37 -0.71 -20.93
C TYR A 63 6.70 0.00 -21.23
N GLY A 64 7.53 0.21 -20.20
CA GLY A 64 8.87 0.77 -20.36
C GLY A 64 9.60 1.07 -19.06
N ILE A 65 10.91 1.29 -19.16
CA ILE A 65 11.80 1.48 -18.02
C ILE A 65 11.78 2.90 -17.42
N ARG A 66 11.29 3.90 -18.16
CA ARG A 66 11.25 5.31 -17.74
C ARG A 66 9.95 5.67 -17.00
N SER A 67 9.57 4.86 -16.02
CA SER A 67 8.43 5.15 -15.13
C SER A 67 8.77 6.28 -14.16
N ARG A 68 7.75 7.00 -13.69
CA ARG A 68 7.88 8.00 -12.62
C ARG A 68 7.78 7.35 -11.25
N ASP A 69 8.17 8.08 -10.21
CA ASP A 69 8.19 7.55 -8.85
C ASP A 69 6.77 7.51 -8.25
N THR A 70 5.85 8.36 -8.73
CA THR A 70 4.42 8.33 -8.37
C THR A 70 3.51 8.05 -9.57
N LEU A 71 2.33 7.48 -9.31
CA LEU A 71 1.32 7.26 -10.35
C LEU A 71 0.81 8.58 -10.93
N LYS A 72 0.67 9.61 -10.09
CA LYS A 72 0.21 10.94 -10.49
C LYS A 72 1.15 11.55 -11.54
N GLU A 73 2.44 11.62 -11.25
CA GLU A 73 3.44 12.09 -12.21
C GLU A 73 3.48 11.18 -13.45
N GLY A 74 3.29 9.87 -13.28
CA GLY A 74 3.19 8.94 -14.39
C GLY A 74 2.06 9.29 -15.36
N ILE A 75 0.89 9.69 -14.84
CA ILE A 75 -0.27 10.10 -15.64
C ILE A 75 0.02 11.40 -16.40
N GLU A 76 0.69 12.35 -15.75
CA GLU A 76 0.96 13.70 -16.26
C GLU A 76 2.14 13.74 -17.26
N HIS A 77 3.22 13.00 -17.00
CA HIS A 77 4.54 13.28 -17.60
C HIS A 77 5.26 12.09 -18.26
N GLY A 78 4.55 11.03 -18.65
CA GLY A 78 5.19 10.01 -19.48
C GLY A 78 4.41 8.74 -19.77
N ARG A 79 3.41 8.39 -18.94
CA ARG A 79 2.54 7.21 -19.11
C ARG A 79 3.33 5.93 -19.39
N LYS A 80 4.48 5.80 -18.72
CA LYS A 80 5.34 4.61 -18.75
C LYS A 80 5.24 3.89 -17.42
N ALA A 81 5.05 2.59 -17.47
CA ALA A 81 5.11 1.73 -16.30
C ALA A 81 5.84 0.43 -16.60
N ASN A 82 6.26 -0.24 -15.55
CA ASN A 82 6.78 -1.60 -15.55
C ASN A 82 6.36 -2.28 -14.25
N CYS A 83 6.77 -3.54 -14.06
CA CYS A 83 6.37 -4.33 -12.90
C CYS A 83 6.76 -3.69 -11.56
N ALA A 84 7.95 -3.11 -11.47
CA ALA A 84 8.43 -2.44 -10.27
C ALA A 84 7.67 -1.14 -9.98
N ALA A 85 7.40 -0.32 -11.01
CA ALA A 85 6.61 0.89 -10.88
C ALA A 85 5.18 0.59 -10.42
N TYR A 86 4.54 -0.41 -11.03
CA TYR A 86 3.21 -0.87 -10.64
C TYR A 86 3.17 -1.25 -9.15
N VAL A 87 4.05 -2.15 -8.71
CA VAL A 87 4.11 -2.59 -7.30
C VAL A 87 4.39 -1.42 -6.35
N SER A 88 5.30 -0.50 -6.72
CA SER A 88 5.62 0.68 -5.92
C SER A 88 4.40 1.59 -5.76
N TRP A 89 3.69 1.88 -6.86
CA TRP A 89 2.47 2.68 -6.81
C TRP A 89 1.34 1.99 -6.07
N CYS A 90 1.23 0.66 -6.11
CA CYS A 90 0.29 -0.08 -5.28
C CYS A 90 0.59 0.15 -3.79
N LEU A 91 1.86 0.03 -3.37
CA LEU A 91 2.28 0.23 -1.99
C LEU A 91 2.01 1.67 -1.52
N GLN A 92 2.21 2.66 -2.39
CA GLN A 92 1.88 4.07 -2.14
C GLN A 92 0.37 4.26 -2.01
N GLU A 93 -0.41 3.76 -2.97
CA GLU A 93 -1.88 3.83 -2.99
C GLU A 93 -2.52 3.19 -1.76
N PHE A 94 -1.95 2.10 -1.25
CA PHE A 94 -2.43 1.43 -0.04
C PHE A 94 -1.85 2.02 1.26
N GLY A 95 -0.87 2.93 1.19
CA GLY A 95 -0.27 3.58 2.36
C GLY A 95 0.76 2.74 3.13
N VAL A 96 1.37 1.73 2.49
CA VAL A 96 2.47 0.95 3.09
C VAL A 96 3.76 1.76 3.13
N VAL A 97 3.99 2.57 2.09
CA VAL A 97 5.16 3.43 1.91
C VAL A 97 4.70 4.85 1.58
N GLY A 98 5.60 5.84 1.70
CA GLY A 98 5.29 7.23 1.40
C GLY A 98 5.22 7.51 -0.11
N GLU A 99 4.64 8.65 -0.48
CA GLU A 99 4.66 9.12 -1.87
C GLU A 99 6.10 9.23 -2.40
N GLY A 100 6.36 8.70 -3.59
CA GLY A 100 7.70 8.68 -4.20
C GLY A 100 8.61 7.52 -3.76
N ASP A 101 8.26 6.77 -2.71
CA ASP A 101 9.00 5.59 -2.30
C ASP A 101 8.88 4.48 -3.36
N THR A 102 10.00 4.06 -3.92
CA THR A 102 10.05 3.05 -4.99
C THR A 102 10.98 1.88 -4.68
N LEU A 103 10.60 0.71 -5.19
CA LEU A 103 11.38 -0.52 -5.10
C LEU A 103 11.47 -1.20 -6.45
N TYR A 104 12.47 -2.05 -6.62
CA TYR A 104 12.63 -2.88 -7.81
C TYR A 104 13.49 -4.13 -7.54
N THR A 105 13.57 -5.01 -8.52
CA THR A 105 14.45 -6.18 -8.52
C THR A 105 15.70 -5.94 -9.37
N LYS A 106 16.87 -6.33 -8.84
CA LYS A 106 18.14 -6.36 -9.58
C LYS A 106 18.85 -7.70 -9.36
N GLY A 107 18.80 -8.60 -10.35
CA GLY A 107 19.42 -9.94 -10.25
C GLY A 107 18.84 -10.81 -9.13
N GLY A 108 17.55 -10.66 -8.84
CA GLY A 108 16.85 -11.29 -7.72
C GLY A 108 17.11 -10.66 -6.35
N LYS A 109 17.81 -9.53 -6.28
CA LYS A 109 17.92 -8.73 -5.06
C LYS A 109 16.83 -7.67 -5.04
N LEU A 110 16.23 -7.45 -3.88
CA LEU A 110 15.36 -6.31 -3.63
C LEU A 110 16.23 -5.06 -3.49
N VAL A 111 15.89 -4.01 -4.23
CA VAL A 111 16.45 -2.67 -4.06
C VAL A 111 15.30 -1.74 -3.69
N THR A 112 15.47 -0.99 -2.60
CA THR A 112 14.55 0.07 -2.17
C THR A 112 15.24 1.41 -2.29
N ARG A 113 14.46 2.46 -2.56
CA ARG A 113 14.90 3.87 -2.47
C ARG A 113 14.30 4.57 -1.26
N PHE A 114 14.15 3.81 -0.18
CA PHE A 114 13.51 4.21 1.07
C PHE A 114 13.81 3.17 2.15
N ASP A 115 13.57 3.56 3.41
CA ASP A 115 13.90 2.78 4.60
C ASP A 115 12.84 2.90 5.71
N THR A 116 11.60 3.26 5.40
CA THR A 116 10.56 3.55 6.43
C THR A 116 9.62 2.37 6.71
N TRP A 117 9.67 1.32 5.89
CA TRP A 117 8.68 0.23 5.86
C TRP A 117 9.03 -1.05 6.64
N GLN A 118 10.22 -1.18 7.24
CA GLN A 118 10.70 -2.44 7.84
C GLN A 118 9.78 -2.92 8.99
N ARG A 119 9.14 -1.98 9.70
CA ARG A 119 8.13 -2.32 10.71
C ARG A 119 6.81 -2.81 10.11
N ARG A 120 6.50 -2.44 8.87
CA ARG A 120 5.25 -2.73 8.15
C ARG A 120 5.31 -4.00 7.30
N VAL A 121 6.50 -4.44 6.89
CA VAL A 121 6.67 -5.64 6.05
C VAL A 121 7.57 -6.69 6.67
N LYS A 122 7.43 -7.93 6.21
CA LYS A 122 8.35 -9.04 6.43
C LYS A 122 8.93 -9.46 5.08
N ILE A 123 10.26 -9.52 5.00
CA ILE A 123 10.96 -10.00 3.80
C ILE A 123 11.36 -11.46 4.04
N ILE A 124 10.90 -12.36 3.19
CA ILE A 124 11.14 -13.80 3.28
C ILE A 124 11.99 -14.20 2.08
N LYS A 125 13.21 -14.70 2.31
CA LYS A 125 14.05 -15.23 1.24
C LYS A 125 13.51 -16.59 0.79
N VAL A 126 13.38 -16.76 -0.53
CA VAL A 126 12.95 -18.01 -1.16
C VAL A 126 14.00 -18.38 -2.21
N LYS A 127 14.17 -19.67 -2.47
CA LYS A 127 15.09 -20.18 -3.50
C LYS A 127 14.50 -21.41 -4.20
N LYS A 128 13.19 -21.38 -4.43
CA LYS A 128 12.41 -22.49 -4.99
C LYS A 128 11.60 -22.01 -6.18
N LYS A 129 11.28 -22.94 -7.10
CA LYS A 129 10.31 -22.69 -8.18
C LYS A 129 8.94 -22.35 -7.59
N ALA A 130 8.22 -21.37 -8.14
CA ALA A 130 6.94 -20.93 -7.59
C ALA A 130 5.91 -22.07 -7.47
N GLY A 131 5.86 -22.99 -8.43
CA GLY A 131 4.99 -24.18 -8.35
C GLY A 131 5.32 -25.13 -7.19
N LYS A 132 6.48 -24.99 -6.55
CA LYS A 132 6.92 -25.77 -5.38
C LYS A 132 6.81 -25.00 -4.05
N VAL A 133 6.28 -23.77 -4.08
CA VAL A 133 6.11 -22.94 -2.88
C VAL A 133 4.68 -23.07 -2.38
N THR A 134 4.51 -23.69 -1.20
CA THR A 134 3.19 -23.98 -0.61
C THR A 134 2.73 -22.96 0.42
N ASN A 135 3.58 -21.99 0.80
CA ASN A 135 3.33 -21.03 1.87
C ASN A 135 3.15 -19.58 1.38
N LEU A 136 2.88 -19.40 0.08
CA LEU A 136 2.43 -18.13 -0.47
C LEU A 136 1.07 -17.77 0.14
N LYS A 137 0.91 -16.50 0.51
CA LYS A 137 -0.34 -15.95 1.03
C LYS A 137 -0.86 -14.88 0.07
N PRO A 138 -2.16 -14.82 -0.22
CA PRO A 138 -2.73 -13.74 -1.01
C PRO A 138 -2.26 -12.39 -0.46
N GLY A 139 -1.88 -11.48 -1.35
CA GLY A 139 -1.25 -10.19 -1.04
C GLY A 139 0.29 -10.20 -1.03
N ASP A 140 0.94 -11.37 -1.02
CA ASP A 140 2.40 -11.46 -1.12
C ASP A 140 2.92 -10.82 -2.42
N ILE A 141 3.89 -9.91 -2.27
CA ILE A 141 4.64 -9.38 -3.40
C ILE A 141 5.83 -10.31 -3.65
N VAL A 142 5.96 -10.79 -4.87
CA VAL A 142 6.95 -11.81 -5.25
C VAL A 142 7.99 -11.19 -6.18
N GLY A 143 9.27 -11.32 -5.79
CA GLY A 143 10.42 -10.98 -6.61
C GLY A 143 11.13 -12.24 -7.11
N TRP A 144 11.45 -12.26 -8.40
CA TRP A 144 11.95 -13.45 -9.09
C TRP A 144 13.49 -13.46 -9.18
N LYS A 145 14.09 -14.66 -9.20
CA LYS A 145 15.55 -14.84 -9.19
C LYS A 145 16.14 -14.92 -10.59
N ASP A 146 15.45 -15.60 -11.48
CA ASP A 146 15.86 -15.97 -12.84
C ASP A 146 15.23 -15.11 -13.94
N ILE A 147 14.27 -14.26 -13.58
CA ILE A 147 13.70 -13.23 -14.44
C ILE A 147 13.67 -11.88 -13.71
N VAL A 148 13.81 -10.78 -14.45
CA VAL A 148 13.65 -9.42 -13.91
C VAL A 148 12.16 -9.09 -13.90
N HIS A 149 11.49 -9.46 -12.80
CA HIS A 149 10.05 -9.25 -12.67
C HIS A 149 9.63 -9.09 -11.21
N MET A 150 8.42 -8.57 -10.99
CA MET A 150 7.73 -8.55 -9.70
C MET A 150 6.21 -8.61 -9.90
N ASN A 151 5.52 -9.31 -9.00
CA ASN A 151 4.08 -9.55 -9.07
C ASN A 151 3.46 -9.57 -7.68
N ILE A 152 2.12 -9.58 -7.63
CA ILE A 152 1.37 -9.73 -6.39
C ILE A 152 0.52 -10.99 -6.51
N TYR A 153 0.75 -11.93 -5.61
CA TYR A 153 0.00 -13.18 -5.54
C TYR A 153 -1.41 -12.91 -5.01
N ALA A 154 -2.44 -13.44 -5.66
CA ALA A 154 -3.83 -13.18 -5.35
C ALA A 154 -4.58 -14.42 -4.81
N GLY A 155 -3.88 -15.55 -4.63
CA GLY A 155 -4.47 -16.82 -4.20
C GLY A 155 -4.49 -17.86 -5.32
N GLU A 156 -5.33 -18.88 -5.14
CA GLU A 156 -5.53 -19.95 -6.13
C GLU A 156 -6.99 -19.99 -6.55
N ASN A 157 -7.26 -20.38 -7.79
CA ASN A 157 -8.62 -20.70 -8.23
C ASN A 157 -8.99 -22.15 -7.85
N SER A 158 -10.21 -22.57 -8.18
CA SER A 158 -10.72 -23.93 -7.94
C SER A 158 -9.92 -25.03 -8.64
N TYR A 159 -9.10 -24.69 -9.63
CA TYR A 159 -8.25 -25.63 -10.37
C TYR A 159 -6.83 -25.72 -9.78
N GLY A 160 -6.54 -25.00 -8.69
CA GLY A 160 -5.21 -24.95 -8.07
C GLY A 160 -4.22 -24.05 -8.81
N GLU A 161 -4.67 -23.25 -9.78
CA GLU A 161 -3.80 -22.33 -10.51
C GLU A 161 -3.52 -21.09 -9.67
N LYS A 162 -2.24 -20.69 -9.61
CA LYS A 162 -1.82 -19.47 -8.92
C LYS A 162 -2.28 -18.24 -9.69
N LEU A 163 -3.00 -17.38 -8.99
CA LEU A 163 -3.54 -16.14 -9.51
C LEU A 163 -2.63 -14.97 -9.15
N TRP A 164 -2.47 -14.03 -10.07
CA TRP A 164 -1.60 -12.88 -9.87
C TRP A 164 -2.19 -11.58 -10.41
N LEU A 165 -1.83 -10.48 -9.76
CA LEU A 165 -1.80 -9.16 -10.39
C LEU A 165 -0.40 -8.92 -10.96
N ASP A 166 -0.37 -8.47 -12.22
CA ASP A 166 0.85 -8.26 -12.98
C ASP A 166 0.83 -6.83 -13.54
N GLY A 167 1.90 -6.09 -13.28
CA GLY A 167 2.16 -4.77 -13.87
C GLY A 167 3.31 -4.78 -14.87
N GLY A 168 3.77 -5.97 -15.27
CA GLY A 168 4.85 -6.17 -16.21
C GLY A 168 4.36 -6.34 -17.64
N SER A 169 5.26 -6.87 -18.46
CA SER A 169 5.03 -7.11 -19.89
C SER A 169 3.79 -7.98 -20.15
N ALA A 170 3.53 -8.98 -19.29
CA ALA A 170 2.39 -9.88 -19.47
C ALA A 170 1.04 -9.16 -19.37
N ALA A 171 0.94 -8.03 -18.66
CA ALA A 171 -0.28 -7.24 -18.56
C ALA A 171 -0.54 -6.29 -19.74
N THR A 172 0.29 -6.36 -20.79
CA THR A 172 0.21 -5.49 -21.97
C THR A 172 -0.14 -6.23 -23.25
N ALA A 173 -0.79 -5.53 -24.17
CA ALA A 173 -1.11 -6.06 -25.49
C ALA A 173 0.17 -6.29 -26.31
N PRO A 174 0.18 -7.28 -27.22
CA PRO A 174 1.26 -7.43 -28.19
C PRO A 174 1.35 -6.19 -29.11
N GLY A 175 2.54 -5.90 -29.61
CA GLY A 175 2.80 -4.77 -30.51
C GLY A 175 3.77 -3.72 -29.95
N ARG A 176 4.01 -2.65 -30.72
CA ARG A 176 4.86 -1.52 -30.33
C ARG A 176 4.10 -0.20 -30.54
N PRO A 177 3.87 0.61 -29.49
CA PRO A 177 4.22 0.38 -28.10
C PRO A 177 3.26 -0.62 -27.42
N ARG A 178 3.77 -1.41 -26.47
CA ARG A 178 2.97 -2.35 -25.67
C ARG A 178 2.12 -1.59 -24.67
N ARG A 179 0.78 -1.61 -24.82
CA ARG A 179 -0.17 -0.86 -23.96
C ARG A 179 -0.78 -1.75 -22.90
N TYR A 180 -0.98 -1.20 -21.69
CA TYR A 180 -1.67 -1.93 -20.63
C TYR A 180 -3.16 -2.09 -20.92
N TYR A 181 -3.67 -3.29 -20.72
CA TYR A 181 -5.10 -3.60 -20.87
C TYR A 181 -5.67 -4.42 -19.72
N ARG A 182 -4.82 -5.15 -18.99
CA ARG A 182 -5.24 -6.11 -17.96
C ARG A 182 -4.48 -6.03 -16.63
N ALA A 183 -3.78 -4.93 -16.35
CA ALA A 183 -3.04 -4.77 -15.09
C ALA A 183 -3.94 -4.78 -13.83
N ASN A 184 -5.26 -4.61 -13.99
CA ASN A 184 -6.25 -4.74 -12.93
C ASN A 184 -6.88 -6.14 -12.81
N GLN A 185 -6.57 -7.05 -13.74
CA GLN A 185 -7.16 -8.38 -13.77
C GLN A 185 -6.29 -9.35 -12.96
N ILE A 186 -6.95 -10.15 -12.13
CA ILE A 186 -6.34 -11.27 -11.43
C ILE A 186 -6.42 -12.45 -12.38
N LEU A 187 -5.26 -12.95 -12.83
CA LEU A 187 -5.20 -13.97 -13.88
C LEU A 187 -4.23 -15.09 -13.53
N PRO A 188 -4.45 -16.30 -14.07
CA PRO A 188 -3.43 -17.33 -14.08
C PRO A 188 -2.29 -16.90 -15.00
N TYR A 189 -1.06 -16.92 -14.48
CA TYR A 189 0.17 -16.69 -15.24
C TYR A 189 1.08 -17.90 -15.09
N ASN A 190 0.61 -19.07 -15.56
CA ASN A 190 1.19 -20.39 -15.28
C ASN A 190 2.68 -20.51 -15.68
N TYR A 191 3.18 -19.68 -16.60
CA TYR A 191 4.62 -19.63 -16.91
C TYR A 191 5.49 -19.30 -15.68
N LEU A 192 4.94 -18.56 -14.70
CA LEU A 192 5.60 -18.18 -13.46
C LEU A 192 5.94 -19.38 -12.58
N ASP A 193 5.19 -20.49 -12.66
CA ASP A 193 5.42 -21.67 -11.81
C ASP A 193 6.78 -22.32 -12.05
N ASN A 194 7.33 -22.15 -13.25
CA ASN A 194 8.65 -22.66 -13.62
C ASN A 194 9.82 -21.78 -13.18
N HIS A 195 9.54 -20.53 -12.77
CA HIS A 195 10.53 -19.56 -12.34
C HIS A 195 10.81 -19.62 -10.84
N LYS A 196 12.02 -19.25 -10.44
CA LYS A 196 12.47 -19.28 -9.05
C LYS A 196 12.10 -17.98 -8.35
N ILE A 197 11.36 -18.08 -7.24
CA ILE A 197 11.15 -16.95 -6.35
C ILE A 197 12.46 -16.70 -5.59
N SER A 198 12.90 -15.45 -5.56
CA SER A 198 14.07 -15.00 -4.77
C SER A 198 13.66 -14.47 -3.40
N PHE A 199 12.55 -13.73 -3.35
CA PHE A 199 12.01 -13.21 -2.11
C PHE A 199 10.52 -12.95 -2.21
N ILE A 200 9.89 -12.92 -1.04
CA ILE A 200 8.52 -12.47 -0.82
C ILE A 200 8.60 -11.24 0.09
N ILE A 201 7.85 -10.18 -0.24
CA ILE A 201 7.54 -9.10 0.68
C ILE A 201 6.09 -9.30 1.12
N ARG A 202 5.90 -9.50 2.42
CA ARG A 202 4.59 -9.69 3.04
C ARG A 202 4.27 -8.50 3.94
N ILE A 203 3.16 -7.82 3.67
CA ILE A 203 2.67 -6.75 4.54
C ILE A 203 2.16 -7.40 5.84
N LYS A 204 2.59 -6.87 6.99
CA LYS A 204 2.19 -7.37 8.31
C LYS A 204 0.79 -6.86 8.63
N GLY A 205 -0.04 -7.71 9.25
CA GLY A 205 -1.40 -7.33 9.67
C GLY A 205 -2.47 -7.45 8.58
N LEU A 206 -2.14 -7.99 7.39
CA LEU A 206 -3.11 -8.30 6.33
C LEU A 206 -3.59 -9.76 6.32
#